data_AF-A0AAD5KSQ7-F1
#
_entry.id   AF-A0AAD5KSQ7-F1
#
_cell.length_a   1.000
_cell.length_b   1.000
_cell.length_c   1.000
_cell.angle_alpha   90.00
_cell.angle_beta   90.00
_cell.angle_gamma   90.00
#
_symmetry.space_group_name_H-M   'P 1'
#
loop_
_entity.id
_entity.type
_entity.pdbx_description
1 polymer ?
#
loop_
_entity_poly.entity_id
_entity_poly.type
_entity_poly.pdbx_seq_one_letter_code
_entity_poly.pdbx_strand_id
1 'polypeptide(L)'
;MKPVLVVIFSVFSIIFGFGSVGLQLAALILYTRISNFVVLGYDVVAHGIWCGFIYIGAGSQGLYSSYNQPKALFMTVVTAGVAVCGAIVAATLSGLVASSGFSYACDPYHYSSSCVPWLDLEWALMGVSILAGINNLILMYYANVARNSDKCRGRNHHIRSDSHSESPGPYIIHDRRHQQPQNVVTTDI
;
A
#
# COMPACT_ATOMS: atom_id res chain seq x y z
N MET A 1 20.45 7.94 -0.94
CA MET A 1 19.60 7.95 -2.15
C MET A 1 18.46 6.90 -2.11
N LYS A 2 17.83 6.63 -0.95
CA LYS A 2 16.81 5.57 -0.81
C LYS A 2 15.33 6.04 -0.72
N PRO A 3 14.98 7.29 -0.32
CA PRO A 3 13.57 7.67 -0.21
C PRO A 3 12.88 7.90 -1.57
N VAL A 4 13.63 8.30 -2.60
CA VAL A 4 13.07 8.66 -3.92
C VAL A 4 12.34 7.50 -4.59
N LEU A 5 12.90 6.29 -4.56
CA LEU A 5 12.25 5.11 -5.15
C LEU A 5 10.97 4.74 -4.38
N VAL A 6 11.00 4.80 -3.04
CA VAL A 6 9.81 4.56 -2.22
C VAL A 6 8.71 5.55 -2.58
N VAL A 7 9.05 6.84 -2.76
CA VAL A 7 8.10 7.87 -3.20
C VAL A 7 7.52 7.56 -4.58
N ILE A 8 8.35 7.22 -5.56
CA ILE A 8 7.91 6.92 -6.94
C ILE A 8 6.93 5.73 -6.95
N PHE A 9 7.31 4.60 -6.35
CA PHE A 9 6.46 3.40 -6.30
C PHE A 9 5.18 3.62 -5.48
N SER A 10 5.24 4.52 -4.49
CA SER A 10 4.05 4.94 -3.73
C SER A 10 3.05 5.72 -4.57
N VAL A 11 3.54 6.67 -5.40
CA VAL A 11 2.69 7.42 -6.34
C VAL A 11 2.04 6.49 -7.35
N PHE A 12 2.81 5.55 -7.92
CA PHE A 12 2.24 4.54 -8.81
C PHE A 12 1.18 3.67 -8.12
N SER A 13 1.39 3.30 -6.86
CA SER A 13 0.40 2.52 -6.10
C SER A 13 -0.93 3.29 -5.94
N ILE A 14 -0.86 4.61 -5.72
CA ILE A 14 -2.05 5.48 -5.66
C ILE A 14 -2.75 5.54 -7.03
N ILE A 15 -1.99 5.69 -8.13
CA ILE A 15 -2.55 5.71 -9.49
C ILE A 15 -3.26 4.40 -9.81
N PHE A 16 -2.63 3.26 -9.52
CA PHE A 16 -3.26 1.94 -9.69
C PHE A 16 -4.49 1.77 -8.80
N GLY A 17 -4.46 2.33 -7.58
CA GLY A 17 -5.61 2.38 -6.69
C GLY A 17 -6.81 3.07 -7.30
N PHE A 18 -6.65 4.31 -7.78
CA PHE A 18 -7.73 5.02 -8.47
C PHE A 18 -8.17 4.32 -9.76
N GLY A 19 -7.22 3.78 -10.54
CA GLY A 19 -7.52 3.01 -11.73
C GLY A 19 -8.39 1.78 -11.44
N SER A 20 -8.08 1.04 -10.37
CA SER A 20 -8.84 -0.14 -9.95
C SER A 20 -10.26 0.20 -9.50
N VAL A 21 -10.43 1.27 -8.72
CA VAL A 21 -11.77 1.77 -8.32
C VAL A 21 -12.57 2.21 -9.54
N GLY A 22 -11.94 2.96 -10.46
CA GLY A 22 -12.59 3.48 -11.65
C GLY A 22 -13.04 2.38 -12.61
N LEU A 23 -12.18 1.39 -12.87
CA LEU A 23 -12.52 0.22 -13.69
C LEU A 23 -13.65 -0.59 -13.07
N GLN A 24 -13.61 -0.85 -11.76
CA GLN A 24 -14.69 -1.59 -11.08
C GLN A 24 -16.03 -0.83 -11.14
N LEU A 25 -16.01 0.49 -11.02
CA LEU A 25 -17.24 1.30 -11.11
C LEU A 25 -17.83 1.26 -12.53
N ALA A 26 -16.97 1.34 -13.55
CA ALA A 26 -17.40 1.24 -14.94
C ALA A 26 -17.92 -0.17 -15.28
N ALA A 27 -17.27 -1.22 -14.77
CA ALA A 27 -17.74 -2.60 -14.90
C ALA A 27 -19.11 -2.77 -14.25
N LEU A 28 -19.31 -2.23 -13.03
CA LEU A 28 -20.59 -2.28 -12.33
C LEU A 28 -21.72 -1.55 -13.10
N ILE A 29 -21.44 -0.38 -13.68
CA ILE A 29 -22.42 0.35 -14.50
C ILE A 29 -22.85 -0.49 -15.70
N LEU A 30 -21.91 -1.11 -16.40
CA LEU A 30 -22.22 -2.00 -17.52
C LEU A 30 -22.95 -3.27 -17.05
N TYR A 31 -22.53 -3.84 -15.92
CA TYR A 31 -23.16 -4.99 -15.29
C TYR A 31 -24.65 -4.75 -15.02
N THR A 32 -25.05 -3.58 -14.50
CA THR A 32 -26.48 -3.28 -14.29
C THR A 32 -27.32 -3.35 -15.57
N ARG A 33 -26.72 -3.12 -16.74
CA ARG A 33 -27.39 -3.21 -18.04
C ARG A 33 -27.52 -4.64 -18.56
N ILE A 34 -26.67 -5.56 -18.09
CA ILE A 34 -26.61 -6.97 -18.54
C ILE A 34 -26.96 -7.99 -17.42
N SER A 35 -27.34 -7.49 -16.23
CA SER A 35 -27.49 -8.23 -14.97
C SER A 35 -28.40 -9.47 -15.02
N ASN A 36 -29.38 -9.52 -15.93
CA ASN A 36 -30.25 -10.70 -16.10
C ASN A 36 -29.56 -11.91 -16.76
N PHE A 37 -28.33 -11.74 -17.27
CA PHE A 37 -27.67 -12.74 -18.14
C PHE A 37 -26.27 -13.15 -17.66
N VAL A 38 -25.76 -12.56 -16.58
CA VAL A 38 -24.44 -12.89 -16.02
C VAL A 38 -24.61 -13.87 -14.86
N VAL A 39 -24.15 -15.11 -15.06
CA VAL A 39 -24.30 -16.22 -14.09
C VAL A 39 -23.44 -16.04 -12.84
N LEU A 40 -22.32 -15.32 -12.93
CA LEU A 40 -21.37 -15.09 -11.83
C LEU A 40 -21.18 -13.58 -11.60
N GLY A 41 -21.99 -13.02 -10.70
CA GLY A 41 -21.90 -11.61 -10.28
C GLY A 41 -20.83 -11.36 -9.22
N TYR A 42 -19.55 -11.71 -9.47
CA TYR A 42 -18.48 -11.35 -8.53
C TYR A 42 -18.22 -9.84 -8.48
N ASP A 43 -18.69 -9.07 -9.47
CA ASP A 43 -18.76 -7.60 -9.42
C ASP A 43 -19.44 -7.10 -8.14
N VAL A 44 -20.36 -7.87 -7.54
CA VAL A 44 -21.06 -7.57 -6.28
C VAL A 44 -20.11 -7.62 -5.08
N VAL A 45 -19.01 -8.37 -5.17
CA VAL A 45 -17.95 -8.44 -4.14
C VAL A 45 -17.12 -7.15 -4.12
N ALA A 46 -17.33 -6.24 -5.09
CA ALA A 46 -16.71 -4.93 -5.17
C ALA A 46 -15.18 -5.01 -5.05
N HIS A 47 -14.58 -6.06 -5.64
CA HIS A 47 -13.18 -6.41 -5.40
C HIS A 47 -12.20 -5.34 -5.87
N GLY A 48 -12.43 -4.72 -7.03
CA GLY A 48 -11.63 -3.58 -7.45
C GLY A 48 -11.78 -2.34 -6.56
N ILE A 49 -12.92 -2.17 -5.88
CA ILE A 49 -13.12 -1.02 -4.98
C ILE A 49 -12.30 -1.21 -3.71
N TRP A 50 -12.47 -2.32 -3.00
CA TRP A 50 -11.75 -2.52 -1.74
C TRP A 50 -10.25 -2.76 -1.95
N CYS A 51 -9.83 -3.47 -3.01
CA CYS A 51 -8.41 -3.57 -3.37
C CYS A 51 -7.84 -2.21 -3.77
N GLY A 52 -8.59 -1.39 -4.52
CA GLY A 52 -8.18 -0.04 -4.88
C GLY A 52 -7.89 0.84 -3.67
N PHE A 53 -8.74 0.80 -2.64
CA PHE A 53 -8.48 1.49 -1.37
C PHE A 53 -7.24 0.98 -0.64
N ILE A 54 -6.99 -0.33 -0.68
CA ILE A 54 -5.76 -0.91 -0.10
C ILE A 54 -4.52 -0.39 -0.83
N TYR A 55 -4.55 -0.30 -2.17
CA TYR A 55 -3.43 0.26 -2.95
C TYR A 55 -3.17 1.73 -2.63
N ILE A 56 -4.23 2.54 -2.55
CA ILE A 56 -4.14 3.95 -2.13
C ILE A 56 -3.52 4.04 -0.73
N GLY A 57 -4.02 3.24 0.22
CA GLY A 57 -3.50 3.19 1.58
C GLY A 57 -2.01 2.83 1.66
N ALA A 58 -1.59 1.81 0.92
CA ALA A 58 -0.19 1.39 0.84
C ALA A 58 0.70 2.50 0.26
N GLY A 59 0.25 3.16 -0.82
CA GLY A 59 0.97 4.30 -1.40
C GLY A 59 1.03 5.52 -0.47
N SER A 60 -0.08 5.89 0.18
CA SER A 60 -0.11 7.00 1.14
C SER A 60 0.82 6.75 2.32
N GLN A 61 0.87 5.53 2.85
CA GLN A 61 1.80 5.18 3.92
C GLN A 61 3.26 5.14 3.44
N GLY A 62 3.51 4.68 2.22
CA GLY A 62 4.83 4.75 1.60
C GLY A 62 5.35 6.19 1.51
N LEU A 63 4.52 7.13 1.05
CA LEU A 63 4.83 8.56 1.08
C LEU A 63 5.08 9.07 2.50
N TYR A 64 4.16 8.81 3.44
CA TYR A 64 4.29 9.26 4.83
C TYR A 64 5.60 8.77 5.47
N SER A 65 5.95 7.50 5.26
CA SER A 65 7.17 6.91 5.79
C SER A 65 8.45 7.52 5.20
N SER A 66 8.38 8.01 3.96
CA SER A 66 9.51 8.68 3.31
C SER A 66 9.78 10.08 3.85
N TYR A 67 8.74 10.80 4.32
CA TYR A 67 8.88 12.17 4.82
C TYR A 67 9.05 12.25 6.33
N ASN A 68 8.31 11.43 7.09
CA ASN A 68 8.11 11.73 8.50
C ASN A 68 8.91 10.82 9.45
N GLN A 69 8.99 9.49 9.27
CA GLN A 69 9.74 8.63 10.21
C GLN A 69 10.22 7.25 9.68
N PRO A 70 11.43 6.80 10.07
CA PRO A 70 11.94 5.46 9.75
C PRO A 70 11.16 4.34 10.48
N LYS A 71 10.47 4.64 11.58
CA LYS A 71 9.58 3.69 12.28
C LYS A 71 8.33 3.35 11.47
N ALA A 72 7.86 4.29 10.64
CA ALA A 72 6.70 4.09 9.77
C ALA A 72 6.98 3.14 8.60
N LEU A 73 8.26 2.90 8.26
CA LEU A 73 8.65 1.94 7.21
C LEU A 73 8.17 0.51 7.48
N PHE A 74 8.02 0.11 8.75
CA PHE A 74 7.44 -1.19 9.08
C PHE A 74 5.96 -1.29 8.66
N MET A 75 5.18 -0.23 8.90
CA MET A 75 3.78 -0.20 8.50
C MET A 75 3.64 -0.22 6.98
N THR A 76 4.51 0.49 6.25
CA THR A 76 4.57 0.43 4.79
C THR A 76 4.82 -0.98 4.26
N VAL A 77 5.71 -1.76 4.90
CA VAL A 77 5.96 -3.16 4.51
C VAL A 77 4.72 -4.01 4.72
N VAL A 78 4.05 -3.85 5.85
CA VAL A 78 2.82 -4.61 6.18
C VAL A 78 1.72 -4.30 5.17
N THR A 79 1.46 -3.03 4.89
CA THR A 79 0.36 -2.65 4.00
C THR A 79 0.65 -2.88 2.54
N ALA A 80 1.92 -2.75 2.10
CA ALA A 80 2.34 -3.23 0.79
C ALA A 80 2.15 -4.75 0.67
N GLY A 81 2.44 -5.53 1.72
CA GLY A 81 2.16 -6.97 1.75
C GLY A 81 0.67 -7.29 1.62
N VAL A 82 -0.19 -6.59 2.37
CA VAL A 82 -1.66 -6.73 2.26
C VAL A 82 -2.14 -6.33 0.86
N ALA A 83 -1.57 -5.28 0.27
CA ALA A 83 -1.86 -4.88 -1.11
C ALA A 83 -1.50 -5.97 -2.12
N VAL A 84 -0.39 -6.69 -1.95
CA VAL A 84 -0.03 -7.82 -2.81
C VAL A 84 -1.04 -8.96 -2.67
N CYS A 85 -1.47 -9.30 -1.46
CA CYS A 85 -2.52 -10.30 -1.26
C CYS A 85 -3.84 -9.87 -1.93
N GLY A 86 -4.24 -8.61 -1.75
CA GLY A 86 -5.42 -8.04 -2.42
C GLY A 86 -5.31 -8.11 -3.95
N ALA A 87 -4.13 -7.85 -4.50
CA ALA A 87 -3.86 -7.95 -5.94
C ALA A 87 -4.01 -9.36 -6.49
N ILE A 88 -3.56 -10.38 -5.75
CA ILE A 88 -3.74 -11.79 -6.16
C ILE A 88 -5.22 -12.16 -6.16
N VAL A 89 -5.95 -11.77 -5.11
CA VAL A 89 -7.39 -12.02 -5.00
C VAL A 89 -8.13 -11.32 -6.15
N ALA A 90 -7.89 -10.03 -6.36
CA ALA A 90 -8.53 -9.28 -7.44
C ALA A 90 -8.20 -9.84 -8.83
N ALA A 91 -6.94 -10.18 -9.11
CA ALA A 91 -6.55 -10.76 -10.39
C ALA A 91 -7.23 -12.12 -10.65
N THR A 92 -7.34 -12.95 -9.60
CA THR A 92 -7.96 -14.27 -9.70
C THR A 92 -9.46 -14.17 -9.90
N LEU A 93 -10.14 -13.32 -9.11
CA LEU A 93 -11.59 -13.12 -9.23
C LEU A 93 -11.94 -12.51 -10.60
N SER A 94 -11.27 -11.43 -11.01
CA SER A 94 -11.53 -10.78 -12.31
C SER A 94 -11.24 -11.72 -13.49
N GLY A 95 -10.17 -12.52 -13.41
CA GLY A 95 -9.86 -13.53 -14.44
C GLY A 95 -10.89 -14.66 -14.51
N LEU A 96 -11.43 -15.09 -13.36
CA LEU A 96 -12.48 -16.11 -13.31
C LEU A 96 -13.81 -15.58 -13.87
N VAL A 97 -14.16 -14.33 -13.54
CA VAL A 97 -15.31 -13.63 -14.13
C VAL A 97 -15.16 -13.52 -15.65
N ALA A 98 -14.02 -13.00 -16.12
CA ALA A 98 -13.77 -12.80 -17.54
C ALA A 98 -13.82 -14.12 -18.33
N SER A 99 -13.17 -15.17 -17.82
CA SER A 99 -13.20 -16.49 -18.47
C SER A 99 -14.60 -17.10 -18.52
N SER A 100 -15.41 -16.94 -17.47
CA SER A 100 -16.81 -17.41 -17.45
C SER A 100 -17.72 -16.61 -18.38
N GLY A 101 -17.51 -15.29 -18.48
CA GLY A 101 -18.24 -14.39 -19.38
C GLY A 101 -18.00 -14.72 -20.86
N PHE A 102 -16.79 -15.12 -21.20
CA PHE A 102 -16.43 -15.57 -22.55
C PHE A 102 -17.19 -16.83 -22.98
N SER A 103 -17.47 -17.76 -22.06
CA SER A 103 -18.10 -19.05 -22.39
C SER A 103 -19.64 -19.04 -22.37
N TYR A 104 -20.28 -18.21 -21.54
CA TYR A 104 -21.73 -18.32 -21.30
C TYR A 104 -22.56 -17.05 -21.58
N ALA A 105 -21.96 -15.85 -21.60
CA ALA A 105 -22.72 -14.59 -21.62
C ALA A 105 -22.65 -13.82 -22.95
N CYS A 106 -21.54 -13.90 -23.69
CA CYS A 106 -21.36 -13.17 -24.95
C CYS A 106 -21.58 -14.07 -26.18
N ASP A 107 -22.78 -14.66 -26.32
CA ASP A 107 -23.16 -15.32 -27.58
C ASP A 107 -23.33 -14.22 -28.67
N PRO A 108 -22.59 -14.29 -29.80
CA PRO A 108 -22.59 -13.24 -30.83
C PRO A 108 -23.95 -12.90 -31.43
N TYR A 109 -24.96 -13.77 -31.28
CA TYR A 109 -26.27 -13.59 -31.89
C TYR A 109 -27.25 -12.69 -31.14
N HIS A 110 -27.03 -12.37 -29.85
CA HIS A 110 -28.04 -11.65 -29.06
C HIS A 110 -27.54 -10.37 -28.36
N TYR A 111 -26.32 -10.28 -27.82
CA TYR A 111 -25.94 -9.16 -26.92
C TYR A 111 -24.47 -8.69 -26.98
N SER A 112 -23.92 -8.56 -28.19
CA SER A 112 -22.51 -8.16 -28.40
C SER A 112 -22.14 -6.76 -27.88
N SER A 113 -23.04 -5.77 -27.96
CA SER A 113 -22.64 -4.35 -27.80
C SER A 113 -22.27 -3.92 -26.36
N SER A 114 -22.81 -4.57 -25.33
CA SER A 114 -22.52 -4.25 -23.92
C SER A 114 -21.76 -5.35 -23.18
N CYS A 115 -21.76 -6.57 -23.71
CA CYS A 115 -21.03 -7.72 -23.14
C CYS A 115 -19.53 -7.62 -23.40
N VAL A 116 -19.12 -7.27 -24.64
CA VAL A 116 -17.70 -7.15 -25.02
C VAL A 116 -16.98 -6.05 -24.21
N PRO A 117 -17.54 -4.82 -24.07
CA PRO A 117 -16.89 -3.81 -23.25
C PRO A 117 -16.79 -4.18 -21.77
N TRP A 118 -17.80 -4.85 -21.20
CA TRP A 118 -17.74 -5.31 -19.81
C TRP A 118 -16.64 -6.36 -19.63
N LEU A 119 -16.53 -7.31 -20.56
CA LEU A 119 -15.48 -8.33 -20.56
C LEU A 119 -14.08 -7.72 -20.66
N ASP A 120 -13.89 -6.73 -21.53
CA ASP A 120 -12.62 -6.01 -21.67
C ASP A 120 -12.25 -5.27 -20.36
N LEU A 121 -13.24 -4.74 -19.64
CA LEU A 121 -13.02 -4.11 -18.34
C LEU A 121 -12.55 -5.10 -17.28
N GLU A 122 -13.09 -6.31 -17.24
CA GLU A 122 -12.64 -7.36 -16.31
C GLU A 122 -11.19 -7.80 -16.59
N TRP A 123 -10.83 -7.95 -17.88
CA TRP A 123 -9.45 -8.22 -18.29
C TRP A 123 -8.51 -7.06 -17.93
N ALA A 124 -8.96 -5.82 -18.13
CA ALA A 124 -8.21 -4.63 -17.73
C ALA A 124 -8.01 -4.59 -16.20
N LEU A 125 -9.04 -4.95 -15.42
CA LEU A 125 -8.99 -4.99 -13.96
C LEU A 125 -8.00 -6.07 -13.47
N MET A 126 -7.97 -7.22 -14.11
CA MET A 126 -6.96 -8.26 -13.88
C MET A 126 -5.55 -7.73 -14.16
N GLY A 127 -5.34 -7.09 -15.32
CA GLY A 127 -4.05 -6.51 -15.71
C GLY A 127 -3.55 -5.45 -14.73
N VAL A 128 -4.42 -4.51 -14.36
CA VAL A 128 -4.12 -3.47 -13.35
C VAL A 128 -3.78 -4.09 -12.00
N SER A 129 -4.49 -5.14 -11.58
CA SER A 129 -4.22 -5.83 -10.31
C SER A 129 -2.85 -6.52 -10.32
N ILE A 130 -2.46 -7.16 -11.43
CA ILE A 130 -1.13 -7.76 -11.56
C ILE A 130 -0.03 -6.69 -11.49
N LEU A 131 -0.20 -5.59 -12.22
CA LEU A 131 0.75 -4.46 -12.20
C LEU A 131 0.84 -3.83 -10.80
N ALA A 132 -0.30 -3.64 -10.13
CA ALA A 132 -0.36 -3.16 -8.76
C ALA A 132 0.35 -4.12 -7.78
N GLY A 133 0.19 -5.44 -7.97
CA GLY A 133 0.88 -6.46 -7.19
C GLY A 133 2.40 -6.38 -7.34
N ILE A 134 2.90 -6.30 -8.58
CA ILE A 134 4.34 -6.12 -8.85
C ILE A 134 4.85 -4.82 -8.25
N ASN A 135 4.12 -3.71 -8.44
CA ASN A 135 4.48 -2.40 -7.89
C ASN A 135 4.58 -2.44 -6.36
N ASN A 136 3.61 -3.06 -5.67
CA ASN A 136 3.62 -3.17 -4.22
C ASN A 136 4.67 -4.16 -3.70
N LEU A 137 5.02 -5.21 -4.44
CA LEU A 137 6.16 -6.08 -4.13
C LEU A 137 7.49 -5.29 -4.16
N ILE A 138 7.68 -4.47 -5.19
CA ILE A 138 8.87 -3.63 -5.34
C ILE A 138 8.91 -2.58 -4.21
N LEU A 139 7.78 -1.94 -3.91
CA LEU A 139 7.67 -1.00 -2.80
C LEU A 139 8.03 -1.65 -1.45
N MET A 140 7.51 -2.87 -1.20
CA MET A 140 7.82 -3.65 -0.01
C MET A 140 9.31 -3.99 0.09
N TYR A 141 9.93 -4.39 -1.02
CA TYR A 141 11.37 -4.68 -1.08
C TYR A 141 12.20 -3.45 -0.72
N TYR A 142 11.93 -2.30 -1.35
CA TYR A 142 12.67 -1.07 -1.05
C TYR A 142 12.43 -0.54 0.36
N ALA A 143 11.20 -0.65 0.88
CA ALA A 143 10.89 -0.28 2.26
C ALA A 143 11.66 -1.16 3.27
N ASN A 144 11.80 -2.47 3.01
CA ASN A 144 12.62 -3.37 3.82
C ASN A 144 14.11 -3.03 3.77
N VAL A 145 14.65 -2.73 2.57
CA VAL A 145 16.05 -2.33 2.40
C VAL A 145 16.33 -1.00 3.11
N ALA A 146 15.42 -0.02 3.02
CA ALA A 146 15.52 1.25 3.72
C ALA A 146 15.53 1.05 5.24
N ARG A 147 14.60 0.24 5.76
CA ARG A 147 14.50 -0.09 7.19
C ARG A 147 15.78 -0.73 7.74
N ASN A 148 16.37 -1.69 7.01
CA ASN A 148 17.60 -2.35 7.44
C ASN A 148 18.80 -1.41 7.39
N SER A 149 18.85 -0.51 6.40
CA SER A 149 19.88 0.52 6.30
C SER A 149 19.87 1.48 7.50
N ASP A 150 18.68 1.88 7.96
CA ASP A 150 18.55 2.81 9.09
C ASP A 150 18.92 2.15 10.43
N LYS A 151 18.60 0.87 10.60
CA LYS A 151 19.05 0.08 11.77
C LYS A 151 20.58 0.01 11.85
N CYS A 152 21.27 -0.21 10.73
CA CYS A 152 22.74 -0.23 10.69
C CYS A 152 23.35 1.16 10.95
N ARG A 153 22.73 2.24 10.43
CA ARG A 153 23.21 3.61 10.66
C ARG A 153 23.05 4.04 12.13
N GLY A 154 21.94 3.71 12.78
CA GLY A 154 21.73 3.99 14.20
C GLY A 154 22.73 3.28 15.12
N ARG A 155 23.11 2.04 14.78
CA ARG A 155 24.09 1.26 15.56
C ARG A 155 25.50 1.86 15.48
N ASN A 156 25.90 2.41 14.33
CA ASN A 156 27.21 3.05 14.18
C ASN A 156 27.33 4.39 14.92
N HIS A 157 26.22 5.14 15.06
CA HIS A 157 26.22 6.37 15.86
C HIS A 157 26.31 6.07 17.36
N HIS A 158 25.68 4.98 17.83
CA HIS A 158 25.78 4.57 19.23
C HIS A 158 27.22 4.16 19.60
N ILE A 159 27.86 3.33 18.78
CA ILE A 159 29.27 2.91 18.98
C ILE A 159 30.23 4.11 18.93
N ARG A 160 29.97 5.09 18.06
CA ARG A 160 30.81 6.29 17.93
C ARG A 160 30.66 7.27 19.12
N SER A 161 29.48 7.33 19.73
CA SER A 161 29.26 8.10 20.95
C SER A 161 29.95 7.46 22.16
N ASP A 162 29.95 6.14 22.25
CA ASP A 162 30.66 5.43 23.32
C ASP A 162 32.18 5.58 23.17
N SER A 163 32.72 5.52 21.94
CA SER A 163 34.16 5.69 21.69
C SER A 163 34.68 7.12 21.86
N HIS A 164 33.82 8.14 21.93
CA HIS A 164 34.23 9.51 22.25
C HIS A 164 34.24 9.80 23.77
N SER A 165 33.75 8.86 24.59
CA SER A 165 33.80 8.95 26.06
C SER A 165 35.07 8.34 26.66
N GLU A 166 35.98 7.80 25.84
CA GLU A 166 37.26 7.22 26.29
C GLU A 166 38.42 8.20 26.00
N SER A 167 38.38 9.37 26.64
CA SER A 167 39.56 10.19 26.90
C SER A 167 39.72 10.27 28.42
N PRO A 168 40.88 9.90 29.01
CA PRO A 168 41.05 9.84 30.46
C PRO A 168 41.18 11.25 31.03
N GLY A 169 40.04 11.89 31.28
CA GLY A 169 39.91 13.10 32.10
C GLY A 169 39.34 12.74 33.48
N PRO A 170 39.76 13.44 34.55
CA PRO A 170 39.48 13.02 35.92
C PRO A 170 37.98 13.07 36.23
N TYR A 171 37.51 11.92 36.69
CA TYR A 171 36.26 11.61 37.39
C TYR A 171 35.61 12.83 38.08
N ILE A 172 34.49 13.29 37.51
CA ILE A 172 33.45 13.99 38.28
C ILE A 172 32.23 13.08 38.31
N ILE A 173 31.97 12.54 39.51
CA ILE A 173 30.79 11.76 39.84
C ILE A 173 29.62 12.74 39.93
N HIS A 174 28.74 12.77 38.93
CA HIS A 174 27.41 13.35 39.10
C HIS A 174 26.43 12.27 39.53
N ASP A 175 26.14 12.28 40.83
CA ASP A 175 25.13 11.45 41.50
C ASP A 175 23.75 11.71 40.89
N ARG A 176 23.09 10.61 40.52
CA ARG A 176 21.80 10.58 39.84
C ARG A 176 20.71 10.53 40.91
N ARG A 177 20.34 11.68 41.50
CA ARG A 177 19.12 11.77 42.32
C ARG A 177 18.34 13.07 42.12
N HIS A 178 17.03 12.87 41.88
CA HIS A 178 15.91 13.82 41.89
C HIS A 178 15.60 14.57 40.59
N GLN A 179 14.79 13.94 39.74
CA GLN A 179 13.77 14.65 38.96
C GLN A 179 12.38 14.21 39.44
N GLN A 180 11.76 15.05 40.26
CA GLN A 180 10.31 15.10 40.46
C GLN A 180 9.89 16.56 40.19
N PRO A 181 8.79 16.81 39.46
CA PRO A 181 8.52 18.11 38.85
C PRO A 181 7.92 19.09 39.88
N GLN A 182 8.48 20.30 39.99
CA GLN A 182 7.87 21.40 40.74
C GLN A 182 6.83 22.11 39.86
N ASN A 183 5.56 21.99 40.27
CA ASN A 183 4.47 22.84 39.81
C ASN A 183 4.73 24.29 40.25
N VAL A 184 4.63 25.21 39.30
CA VAL A 184 4.69 26.66 39.50
C VAL A 184 3.38 27.12 40.11
N VAL A 185 3.42 27.66 41.34
CA VAL A 185 2.34 28.49 41.90
C VAL A 185 2.82 29.94 41.78
N THR A 186 2.17 30.69 40.91
CA THR A 186 2.28 32.15 40.80
C THR A 186 1.56 32.82 41.97
N THR A 187 2.26 33.68 42.71
CA THR A 187 1.68 34.64 43.65
C THR A 187 2.19 36.03 43.31
N ASP A 188 1.25 36.92 42.98
CA ASP A 188 1.29 38.39 43.05
C ASP A 188 -0.22 38.76 42.97
N ILE A 189 -0.91 39.43 43.90
CA ILE A 189 -0.62 40.32 45.03
C ILE A 189 -1.73 40.11 46.06
#